data_AF-A0A9E1S260-F1
#
_entry.id   AF-A0A9E1S260-F1
#
_cell.length_a   1.000
_cell.length_b   1.000
_cell.length_c   1.000
_cell.angle_alpha   90.00
_cell.angle_beta   90.00
_cell.angle_gamma   90.00
#
_symmetry.space_group_name_H-M   'P 1'
#
loop_
_entity.id
_entity.type
_entity.pdbx_description
1 polymer ?
#
loop_
_entity_poly.entity_id
_entity_poly.type
_entity_poly.pdbx_seq_one_letter_code
_entity_poly.pdbx_strand_id
1 'polypeptide(L)'
;MAHVCSTALVRCMDFRLGSAVREYLEANNLYNDVDIISLAGAAKDIAQTDDSVAETQVDLSKKLHDIKTVILMNHTDCGGYGGRAAFDSDEAEREGHVADMRAAKAK
;
A
#
# COMPACT_ATOMS: atom_id res chain seq x y z
N MET A 1 -23.91 -14.39 -6.92
CA MET A 1 -23.45 -13.07 -7.37
C MET A 1 -21.96 -13.01 -7.16
N ALA A 2 -21.17 -12.60 -8.15
CA ALA A 2 -19.74 -12.42 -7.96
C ALA A 2 -19.52 -11.17 -7.10
N HIS A 3 -18.78 -11.29 -6.01
CA HIS A 3 -18.35 -10.15 -5.21
C HIS A 3 -17.08 -9.62 -5.87
N VAL A 4 -17.18 -8.52 -6.61
CA VAL A 4 -16.07 -7.95 -7.39
C VAL A 4 -15.76 -6.53 -6.96
N CYS A 5 -14.50 -6.13 -7.07
CA CYS A 5 -14.04 -4.75 -6.93
C CYS A 5 -12.93 -4.48 -7.94
N SER A 6 -12.74 -3.21 -8.34
CA SER A 6 -11.77 -2.86 -9.39
C SER A 6 -10.34 -2.78 -8.89
N THR A 7 -10.14 -2.55 -7.58
CA THR A 7 -8.87 -2.08 -7.04
C THR A 7 -8.48 -2.80 -5.75
N ALA A 8 -7.18 -3.02 -5.54
CA ALA A 8 -6.62 -3.28 -4.22
C ALA A 8 -5.71 -2.13 -3.79
N LEU A 9 -5.85 -1.68 -2.55
CA LEU A 9 -4.99 -0.70 -1.91
C LEU A 9 -4.08 -1.41 -0.90
N VAL A 10 -2.78 -1.35 -1.12
CA VAL A 10 -1.76 -1.78 -0.16
C VAL A 10 -1.29 -0.55 0.62
N ARG A 11 -1.55 -0.53 1.93
CA ARG A 11 -1.21 0.58 2.82
C ARG A 11 -0.56 0.13 4.13
N CYS A 12 0.08 1.07 4.82
CA CYS A 12 0.65 0.79 6.14
C CYS A 12 -0.48 0.60 7.15
N MET A 13 -0.38 -0.29 8.14
CA MET A 13 -1.41 -0.46 9.19
C MET A 13 -1.56 0.70 10.19
N ASP A 14 -0.77 1.76 10.05
CA ASP A 14 -0.75 2.91 10.95
C ASP A 14 -2.14 3.57 11.12
N PHE A 15 -2.67 3.57 12.34
CA PHE A 15 -4.03 4.05 12.62
C PHE A 15 -4.22 5.55 12.30
N ARG A 16 -3.13 6.34 12.25
CA ARG A 16 -3.15 7.78 11.98
C ARG A 16 -3.68 8.11 10.57
N LEU A 17 -3.66 7.15 9.65
CA LEU A 17 -3.98 7.37 8.24
C LEU A 17 -5.46 7.18 7.88
N GLY A 18 -6.30 6.72 8.82
CA GLY A 18 -7.66 6.29 8.51
C GLY A 18 -8.52 7.32 7.78
N SER A 19 -8.51 8.57 8.22
CA SER A 19 -9.26 9.67 7.59
C SER A 19 -8.72 10.01 6.21
N ALA A 20 -7.40 10.22 6.09
CA ALA A 20 -6.76 10.58 4.83
C ALA A 20 -6.93 9.50 3.74
N VAL A 21 -6.86 8.22 4.12
CA VAL A 21 -7.12 7.09 3.21
C VAL A 21 -8.57 7.10 2.73
N ARG A 22 -9.53 7.31 3.64
CA ARG A 22 -10.95 7.39 3.28
C ARG A 22 -11.21 8.54 2.31
N GLU A 23 -10.70 9.73 2.62
CA GLU A 23 -10.85 10.93 1.79
C GLU A 23 -10.26 10.70 0.39
N TYR A 24 -9.08 10.07 0.29
CA TYR A 24 -8.49 9.70 -0.99
C TYR A 24 -9.39 8.73 -1.78
N LEU A 25 -9.92 7.70 -1.14
CA LEU A 25 -10.79 6.72 -1.80
C LEU A 25 -12.11 7.34 -2.28
N GLU A 26 -12.74 8.18 -1.47
CA GLU A 26 -13.96 8.90 -1.84
C GLU A 26 -13.70 9.86 -3.00
N ALA A 27 -12.63 10.65 -2.95
CA ALA A 27 -12.25 11.59 -4.02
C ALA A 27 -11.96 10.91 -5.37
N ASN A 28 -11.57 9.63 -5.35
CA ASN A 28 -11.28 8.85 -6.55
C ASN A 28 -12.42 7.88 -6.94
N ASN A 29 -13.59 7.95 -6.30
CA ASN A 29 -14.72 7.03 -6.50
C ASN A 29 -14.37 5.55 -6.27
N LEU A 30 -13.40 5.28 -5.41
CA LEU A 30 -12.95 3.93 -5.05
C LEU A 30 -13.57 3.45 -3.73
N TYR A 31 -14.26 4.34 -3.00
CA TYR A 31 -14.92 3.97 -1.75
C TYR A 31 -16.02 2.92 -2.01
N ASN A 32 -15.85 1.73 -1.43
CA ASN A 32 -16.61 0.49 -1.69
C ASN A 32 -16.31 -0.25 -3.02
N ASP A 33 -15.31 0.18 -3.79
CA ASP A 33 -14.80 -0.52 -4.98
C ASP A 33 -13.31 -0.87 -4.81
N VAL A 34 -12.93 -1.24 -3.59
CA VAL A 34 -11.53 -1.48 -3.22
C VAL A 34 -11.39 -2.52 -2.11
N ASP A 35 -10.41 -3.41 -2.25
CA ASP A 35 -9.89 -4.22 -1.14
C ASP A 35 -8.77 -3.45 -0.43
N ILE A 36 -8.86 -3.30 0.89
CA ILE A 36 -7.83 -2.59 1.67
C ILE A 36 -6.94 -3.61 2.38
N ILE A 37 -5.70 -3.74 1.90
CA ILE A 37 -4.67 -4.61 2.44
C ILE A 37 -3.77 -3.74 3.33
N SER A 38 -3.76 -4.04 4.64
CA SER A 38 -3.17 -3.19 5.67
C SER A 38 -2.11 -3.93 6.46
N LEU A 39 -0.83 -3.60 6.24
CA LEU A 39 0.33 -4.29 6.82
C LEU A 39 1.44 -3.30 7.23
N ALA A 40 2.35 -3.69 8.11
CA ALA A 40 3.48 -2.83 8.49
C ALA A 40 4.38 -2.54 7.29
N GLY A 41 4.71 -1.27 7.02
CA GLY A 41 5.65 -0.89 5.96
C GLY A 41 5.08 -0.93 4.52
N ALA A 42 3.86 -1.43 4.31
CA ALA A 42 3.15 -1.37 3.02
C ALA A 42 3.99 -1.89 1.84
N ALA A 43 4.36 -1.02 0.89
CA ALA A 43 5.17 -1.35 -0.28
C ALA A 43 6.55 -1.93 0.08
N LYS A 44 7.06 -1.66 1.29
CA LYS A 44 8.32 -2.23 1.77
C LYS A 44 8.31 -3.76 1.79
N ASP A 45 7.17 -4.34 2.19
CA ASP A 45 7.00 -5.80 2.27
C ASP A 45 7.24 -6.44 0.90
N ILE A 46 6.63 -5.89 -0.14
CA ILE A 46 6.81 -6.34 -1.53
C ILE A 46 8.25 -6.07 -2.01
N ALA A 47 8.76 -4.86 -1.75
CA ALA A 47 10.05 -4.44 -2.27
C ALA A 47 11.24 -5.23 -1.71
N GLN A 48 11.16 -5.64 -0.44
CA GLN A 48 12.31 -6.16 0.31
C GLN A 48 12.15 -7.62 0.76
N THR A 49 10.98 -8.23 0.57
CA THR A 49 10.71 -9.64 0.90
C THR A 49 10.28 -10.38 -0.36
N ASP A 50 10.82 -11.57 -0.57
CA ASP A 50 10.31 -12.50 -1.59
C ASP A 50 9.13 -13.30 -1.02
N ASP A 51 8.13 -13.58 -1.86
CA ASP A 51 6.87 -14.21 -1.46
C ASP A 51 6.18 -13.43 -0.31
N SER A 52 6.11 -12.11 -0.45
CA SER A 52 5.61 -11.22 0.60
C SER A 52 4.14 -11.48 0.94
N VAL A 53 3.75 -11.10 2.16
CA VAL A 53 2.34 -11.21 2.59
C VAL A 53 1.47 -10.31 1.72
N ALA A 54 1.96 -9.11 1.38
CA ALA A 54 1.28 -8.19 0.49
C ALA A 54 1.02 -8.79 -0.91
N GLU A 55 2.01 -9.42 -1.54
CA GLU A 55 1.84 -10.11 -2.83
C GLU A 55 0.79 -11.21 -2.74
N THR A 56 0.86 -12.03 -1.69
CA THR A 56 -0.10 -13.12 -1.46
C THR A 56 -1.54 -12.59 -1.33
N GLN A 57 -1.75 -11.46 -0.65
CA GLN A 57 -3.07 -10.86 -0.51
C GLN A 57 -3.56 -10.18 -1.80
N VAL A 58 -2.67 -9.56 -2.57
CA VAL A 58 -3.00 -8.99 -3.89
C VAL A 58 -3.42 -10.10 -4.86
N ASP A 59 -2.71 -11.22 -4.88
CA ASP A 59 -3.07 -12.38 -5.70
C ASP A 59 -4.42 -12.97 -5.29
N LEU A 60 -4.70 -13.02 -3.99
CA LEU A 60 -5.99 -13.46 -3.48
C LEU A 60 -7.12 -12.51 -3.89
N SER A 61 -6.91 -11.20 -3.78
CA SER A 61 -7.85 -10.17 -4.23
C SER A 61 -8.13 -10.28 -5.73
N LYS A 62 -7.09 -10.49 -6.55
CA LYS A 62 -7.23 -10.76 -8.00
C LYS A 62 -8.04 -12.01 -8.27
N LYS A 63 -7.81 -13.09 -7.53
CA LYS A 63 -8.50 -14.37 -7.72
C LYS A 63 -9.97 -14.31 -7.29
N LEU A 64 -10.27 -13.66 -6.16
CA LEU A 64 -11.59 -13.68 -5.55
C LEU A 64 -12.49 -12.54 -6.01
N HIS A 65 -11.93 -11.35 -6.21
CA HIS A 65 -12.68 -10.12 -6.49
C HIS A 65 -12.37 -9.50 -7.87
N ASP A 66 -11.50 -10.13 -8.66
CA ASP A 66 -11.17 -9.76 -10.05
C ASP A 66 -10.62 -8.32 -10.23
N ILE A 67 -9.84 -7.85 -9.25
CA ILE A 67 -9.19 -6.52 -9.33
C ILE A 67 -8.35 -6.36 -10.60
N LYS A 68 -8.30 -5.12 -11.09
CA LYS A 68 -7.53 -4.71 -12.27
C LYS A 68 -6.41 -3.72 -11.94
N THR A 69 -6.50 -3.08 -10.77
CA THR A 69 -5.57 -2.04 -10.34
C THR A 69 -5.03 -2.34 -8.94
N VAL A 70 -3.74 -2.11 -8.73
CA VAL A 70 -3.12 -2.11 -7.40
C VAL A 70 -2.58 -0.72 -7.12
N ILE A 71 -2.96 -0.16 -5.97
CA ILE A 71 -2.46 1.12 -5.46
C ILE A 71 -1.52 0.83 -4.30
N LEU A 72 -0.28 1.32 -4.38
CA LEU A 72 0.65 1.33 -3.27
C LEU A 72 0.60 2.69 -2.59
N MET A 73 0.37 2.71 -1.27
CA MET A 73 0.29 3.94 -0.49
C MET A 73 1.19 3.88 0.74
N ASN A 74 2.32 4.58 0.62
CA ASN A 74 3.22 4.85 1.74
C ASN A 74 2.81 6.14 2.46
N HIS A 75 3.31 6.31 3.69
CA HIS A 75 3.18 7.54 4.46
C HIS A 75 4.54 7.89 5.08
N THR A 76 4.75 9.18 5.34
CA THR A 76 5.92 9.69 6.07
C THR A 76 5.85 9.33 7.56
N ASP A 77 6.99 9.35 8.24
CA ASP A 77 7.16 8.95 9.64
C ASP A 77 6.63 7.53 9.91
N CYS A 78 6.96 6.61 8.99
CA CYS A 78 6.52 5.23 9.07
C CYS A 78 7.44 4.41 9.97
N GLY A 79 6.92 3.85 11.07
CA GLY A 79 7.68 2.97 11.96
C GLY A 79 8.25 1.73 11.26
N GLY A 80 7.60 1.24 10.20
CA GLY A 80 8.13 0.13 9.37
C GLY A 80 9.39 0.50 8.58
N TYR A 81 9.62 1.80 8.36
CA TYR A 81 10.84 2.36 7.76
C TYR A 81 11.81 2.90 8.83
N GLY A 82 11.49 2.77 10.12
CA GLY A 82 12.29 3.31 11.22
C GLY A 82 11.91 4.74 11.65
N GLY A 83 10.82 5.30 11.09
CA GLY A 83 10.36 6.66 11.37
C GLY A 83 11.31 7.74 10.84
N ARG A 84 11.03 9.01 11.16
CA ARG A 84 11.86 10.14 10.69
C ARG A 84 13.33 10.04 11.07
N ALA A 85 13.65 9.41 12.20
CA ALA A 85 15.02 9.26 12.68
C ALA A 85 15.89 8.33 11.81
N ALA A 86 15.28 7.52 10.93
CA ALA A 86 15.99 6.64 10.01
C ALA A 86 16.46 7.35 8.73
N PHE A 87 16.08 8.61 8.52
CA PHE A 87 16.40 9.38 7.32
C PHE A 87 17.07 10.71 7.67
N ASP A 88 17.99 11.15 6.80
CA ASP A 88 18.70 12.41 7.00
C ASP A 88 17.82 13.65 6.76
N SER A 89 16.73 13.49 6.00
CA SER A 89 15.77 14.56 5.69
C SER A 89 14.45 13.99 5.16
N ASP A 90 13.42 14.84 5.11
CA ASP A 90 12.10 14.51 4.52
C ASP A 90 12.21 14.16 3.02
N GLU A 91 13.16 14.75 2.29
CA GLU A 91 13.39 14.39 0.89
C GLU A 91 14.04 13.00 0.79
N ALA A 92 15.02 12.70 1.65
CA ALA A 92 15.65 11.37 1.68
C ALA A 92 14.63 10.27 2.05
N GLU A 93 13.71 10.55 3.00
CA GLU A 93 12.58 9.68 3.30
C GLU A 93 11.72 9.45 2.04
N ARG A 94 11.29 10.53 1.39
CA ARG A 94 10.48 10.47 0.17
C ARG A 94 11.16 9.68 -0.95
N GLU A 95 12.44 9.90 -1.20
CA GLU A 95 13.21 9.18 -2.21
C GLU A 95 13.28 7.69 -1.89
N GLY A 96 13.55 7.31 -0.64
CA GLY A 96 13.55 5.92 -0.18
C GLY A 96 12.20 5.23 -0.41
N HIS A 97 11.10 5.88 0.00
CA HIS A 97 9.75 5.36 -0.25
C HIS A 97 9.43 5.20 -1.74
N VAL A 98 9.85 6.15 -2.58
CA VAL A 98 9.64 6.07 -4.04
C VAL A 98 10.48 4.96 -4.66
N ALA A 99 11.70 4.75 -4.20
CA ALA A 99 12.55 3.65 -4.65
C ALA A 99 11.91 2.29 -4.34
N ASP A 100 11.44 2.09 -3.11
CA ASP A 100 10.75 0.86 -2.72
C ASP A 100 9.44 0.67 -3.49
N MET A 101 8.64 1.73 -3.72
CA MET A 101 7.42 1.62 -4.54
C MET A 101 7.72 1.26 -6.00
N ARG A 102 8.86 1.72 -6.56
CA ARG A 102 9.29 1.33 -7.92
C ARG A 102 9.76 -0.12 -7.96
N ALA A 103 10.51 -0.56 -6.95
CA ALA A 103 10.94 -1.95 -6.82
C ALA A 103 9.73 -2.89 -6.67
N ALA A 104 8.78 -2.54 -5.82
CA ALA A 104 7.53 -3.28 -5.64
C ALA A 104 6.71 -3.38 -6.92
N LYS A 105 6.64 -2.32 -7.72
CA LYS A 105 5.94 -2.33 -9.02
C LYS A 105 6.59 -3.26 -10.06
N ALA A 106 7.89 -3.54 -9.91
CA ALA A 106 8.64 -4.35 -10.87
C ALA A 106 8.53 -5.86 -10.63
N LYS A 107 7.92 -6.27 -9.51
CA LYS A 107 7.50 -7.65 -9.23
C LYS A 107 6.12 -7.90 -9.84
#